data_AF-A0A7R9MLU6-F1
#
_entry.id   AF-A0A7R9MLU6-F1
#
_cell.length_a   1.000
_cell.length_b   1.000
_cell.length_c   1.000
_cell.angle_alpha   90.00
_cell.angle_beta   90.00
_cell.angle_gamma   90.00
#
_symmetry.space_group_name_H-M   'P 1'
#
loop_
_entity.id
_entity.type
_entity.pdbx_description
1 polymer ?
#
loop_
_entity_poly.entity_id
_entity_poly.type
_entity_poly.pdbx_seq_one_letter_code
_entity_poly.pdbx_strand_id
1 'polypeptide(L)'
;QECQDPNEELRVCGTLCPLACKNFTKSVDCLDVCVPNVCQCKHPYVRDESTGKCVSTFYCPIEPIHECKDPNDEFLRCGTYCPLTCRNYYKKDWACIDACLQNVCQCKHPYVWDESTGRCVVTDDCHVKPITLVYD
;
A
#
# COMPACT_ATOMS: atom_id res chain seq x y z
N GLN A 1 21.37 27.63 -8.68
CA GLN A 1 20.03 27.09 -9.01
C GLN A 1 19.37 26.68 -7.72
N GLU A 2 18.11 27.02 -7.51
CA GLU A 2 17.35 26.67 -6.31
C GLU A 2 16.10 25.92 -6.75
N CYS A 3 15.75 24.84 -6.04
CA CYS A 3 14.55 24.07 -6.30
C CYS A 3 13.35 24.77 -5.68
N GLN A 4 12.24 24.85 -6.40
CA GLN A 4 11.07 25.63 -5.98
C GLN A 4 10.11 24.83 -5.11
N ASP A 5 10.09 23.50 -5.26
CA ASP A 5 9.28 22.62 -4.44
C ASP A 5 10.03 22.28 -3.13
N PRO A 6 9.42 22.47 -1.95
CA PRO A 6 10.06 22.16 -0.66
C PRO A 6 10.41 20.68 -0.48
N ASN A 7 9.84 19.79 -1.29
CA ASN A 7 10.12 18.36 -1.31
C ASN A 7 11.09 17.95 -2.42
N GLU A 8 11.67 18.90 -3.15
CA GLU A 8 12.82 18.68 -4.01
C GLU A 8 14.13 18.97 -3.29
N GLU A 9 15.20 18.33 -3.77
CA GLU A 9 16.57 18.67 -3.44
C GLU A 9 17.37 18.86 -4.72
N LEU A 10 18.32 19.80 -4.69
CA LEU A 10 19.25 19.97 -5.79
C LEU A 10 20.33 18.89 -5.70
N ARG A 11 20.39 18.01 -6.70
CA ARG A 11 21.40 16.96 -6.78
C ARG A 11 22.49 17.36 -7.76
N VAL A 12 23.74 17.33 -7.29
CA VAL A 12 24.92 17.50 -8.16
C VAL A 12 24.96 16.40 -9.21
N CYS A 13 24.54 15.19 -8.85
CA CYS A 13 24.38 14.05 -9.75
C CYS A 13 23.02 13.39 -9.49
N GLY A 14 22.03 13.70 -10.31
CA GLY A 14 20.69 13.10 -10.26
C GLY A 14 20.54 11.88 -11.16
N THR A 15 19.47 11.12 -10.95
CA THR A 15 19.12 9.94 -11.76
C THR A 15 18.30 10.32 -13.01
N LEU A 16 18.42 9.57 -14.10
CA LEU A 16 17.49 9.68 -15.24
C LEU A 16 16.09 9.11 -14.97
N CYS A 17 15.94 8.30 -13.91
CA CYS A 17 14.69 7.61 -13.60
C CYS A 17 14.17 8.02 -12.21
N PRO A 18 13.80 9.30 -12.00
CA PRO A 18 13.18 9.71 -10.75
C PRO A 18 11.86 8.96 -10.54
N LEU A 19 11.58 8.60 -9.29
CA LEU A 19 10.32 7.97 -8.92
C LEU A 19 9.16 8.96 -9.10
N ALA A 20 8.05 8.44 -9.62
CA ALA A 20 6.83 9.19 -9.86
C ALA A 20 5.62 8.38 -9.41
N CYS A 21 4.46 9.02 -9.26
CA CYS A 21 3.26 8.37 -8.74
C CYS A 21 2.85 7.13 -9.54
N LYS A 22 3.12 7.08 -10.85
CA LYS A 22 2.79 5.91 -11.69
C LYS A 22 3.74 4.72 -11.56
N ASN A 23 4.94 4.88 -11.00
CA ASN A 23 6.00 3.87 -11.07
C ASN A 23 6.81 3.68 -9.78
N PHE A 24 6.51 4.38 -8.69
CA PHE A 24 7.29 4.26 -7.45
C PHE A 24 7.26 2.87 -6.80
N THR A 25 6.30 2.01 -7.16
CA THR A 25 6.19 0.62 -6.71
C THR A 25 6.86 -0.38 -7.65
N LYS A 26 7.32 0.06 -8.83
CA LYS A 26 7.90 -0.81 -9.85
C LYS A 26 9.42 -0.77 -9.77
N SER A 27 10.05 -1.94 -9.91
CA SER A 27 11.48 -1.98 -10.25
C SER A 27 11.63 -1.42 -11.66
N VAL A 28 12.28 -0.27 -11.79
CA VAL A 28 12.57 0.35 -13.09
C VAL A 28 14.04 0.08 -13.39
N ASP A 29 14.30 -0.69 -14.45
CA ASP A 29 15.66 -0.80 -15.00
C ASP A 29 16.10 0.59 -15.45
N CYS A 30 17.11 1.14 -14.78
CA CYS A 30 17.59 2.48 -15.03
C CYS A 30 19.08 2.44 -15.38
N LEU A 31 19.45 3.18 -16.42
CA LEU A 31 20.86 3.42 -16.72
C LEU A 31 21.48 4.29 -15.61
N ASP A 32 22.65 3.89 -15.14
CA ASP A 32 23.43 4.65 -14.17
C ASP A 32 24.14 5.83 -14.85
N VAL A 33 23.34 6.83 -15.23
CA VAL A 33 23.80 8.04 -15.91
C VAL A 33 23.51 9.25 -15.03
N CYS A 34 24.55 10.04 -14.81
CA CYS A 34 24.52 11.25 -14.00
C CYS A 34 23.86 12.41 -14.73
N VAL A 35 22.77 12.95 -14.18
CA VAL A 35 22.18 14.22 -14.61
C VAL A 35 22.73 15.34 -13.72
N PRO A 36 23.59 16.24 -14.23
CA PRO A 36 24.24 17.22 -13.39
C PRO A 36 23.29 18.33 -12.93
N ASN A 37 23.39 18.71 -11.65
CA ASN A 37 22.72 19.89 -11.05
C ASN A 37 21.19 19.96 -11.29
N VAL A 38 20.48 18.86 -11.03
CA VAL A 38 19.03 18.73 -11.27
C VAL A 38 18.24 18.69 -9.96
N CYS A 39 17.05 19.31 -9.96
CA CYS A 39 16.10 19.20 -8.85
C CYS A 39 15.31 17.89 -8.95
N GLN A 40 15.35 17.07 -7.89
CA GLN A 40 14.64 15.79 -7.82
C GLN A 40 13.93 15.64 -6.49
N CYS A 41 12.84 14.89 -6.45
CA CYS A 41 12.13 14.62 -5.21
C CYS A 41 13.06 13.93 -4.22
N LYS A 42 13.15 14.47 -3.00
CA LYS A 42 13.90 13.85 -1.90
C LYS A 42 13.15 12.62 -1.41
N HIS A 43 13.85 11.61 -0.92
CA HIS A 43 13.18 10.45 -0.31
C HIS A 43 12.38 10.89 0.94
N PRO A 44 11.14 10.39 1.17
CA PRO A 44 10.39 9.37 0.44
C PRO A 44 9.38 9.93 -0.59
N TYR A 45 9.55 11.17 -1.04
CA TYR A 45 8.62 11.83 -1.96
C TYR A 45 8.82 11.36 -3.40
N VAL A 46 7.74 11.39 -4.16
CA VAL A 46 7.70 11.01 -5.58
C VAL A 46 7.03 12.12 -6.38
N ARG A 47 7.37 12.23 -7.67
CA ARG A 47 6.76 13.27 -8.51
C ARG A 47 5.33 12.87 -8.88
N ASP A 48 4.36 13.71 -8.53
CA ASP A 48 3.03 13.65 -9.09
C ASP A 48 3.08 14.26 -10.49
N GLU A 49 2.90 13.43 -11.51
CA GLU A 49 2.96 13.86 -12.91
C GLU A 49 1.82 14.81 -13.30
N SER A 50 0.71 14.82 -12.56
CA SER A 50 -0.43 15.69 -12.85
C SER A 50 -0.20 17.12 -12.37
N THR A 51 0.48 17.31 -11.24
CA THR A 51 0.75 18.63 -10.65
C THR A 51 2.18 19.10 -10.84
N GLY A 52 3.09 18.18 -11.18
CA GLY A 52 4.52 18.41 -11.24
C GLY A 52 5.19 18.48 -9.87
N LYS A 53 4.47 18.33 -8.76
CA LYS A 53 5.01 18.49 -7.40
C LYS A 53 5.53 17.18 -6.80
N CYS A 54 6.42 17.27 -5.83
CA CYS A 54 6.89 16.14 -5.05
C CYS A 54 5.95 15.89 -3.86
N VAL A 55 5.25 14.76 -3.88
CA VAL A 55 4.23 14.37 -2.89
C VAL A 55 4.62 13.07 -2.20
N SER A 56 4.09 12.83 -1.00
CA SER A 56 4.16 11.50 -0.38
C SER A 56 3.38 10.52 -1.25
N THR A 57 3.85 9.28 -1.37
CA THR A 57 3.20 8.22 -2.13
C THR A 57 1.74 8.00 -1.73
N PHE A 58 1.38 8.32 -0.48
CA PHE A 58 0.01 8.30 0.02
C PHE A 58 -0.94 9.29 -0.69
N TYR A 59 -0.40 10.41 -1.17
CA TYR A 59 -1.14 11.46 -1.89
C TYR A 59 -1.08 11.29 -3.40
N CYS A 60 -0.47 10.22 -3.90
CA CYS A 60 -0.50 9.95 -5.32
C CYS A 60 -1.96 9.80 -5.82
N PRO A 61 -2.26 10.31 -7.02
CA PRO A 61 -3.53 10.04 -7.66
C PRO A 61 -3.72 8.52 -7.76
N ILE A 62 -4.85 8.05 -7.25
CA ILE A 62 -5.21 6.65 -7.33
C ILE A 62 -6.04 6.51 -8.59
N GLU A 63 -5.63 5.64 -9.51
CA GLU A 63 -6.55 5.08 -10.50
C GLU A 63 -7.71 4.47 -9.69
N PRO A 64 -8.95 4.95 -9.81
CA PRO A 64 -10.03 4.45 -8.98
C PRO A 64 -10.11 2.93 -9.13
N ILE A 65 -9.81 2.17 -8.06
CA ILE A 65 -10.26 0.79 -7.96
C ILE A 65 -11.77 0.93 -7.93
N HIS A 66 -12.37 0.74 -9.10
CA HIS A 66 -13.71 1.28 -9.35
C HIS A 66 -14.77 0.68 -8.43
N GLU A 67 -14.50 -0.47 -7.80
CA GLU A 67 -15.25 -1.00 -6.65
C GLU A 67 -14.50 -2.25 -6.15
N CYS A 68 -14.53 -2.50 -4.84
CA CYS A 68 -14.17 -3.82 -4.33
C CYS A 68 -15.21 -4.85 -4.78
N LYS A 69 -14.75 -6.06 -5.13
CA LYS A 69 -15.65 -7.07 -5.73
C LYS A 69 -16.62 -7.68 -4.72
N ASP A 70 -16.19 -7.83 -3.47
CA ASP A 70 -17.04 -8.34 -2.40
C ASP A 70 -17.82 -7.17 -1.76
N PRO A 71 -19.16 -7.25 -1.59
CA PRO A 71 -19.92 -6.22 -0.89
C PRO A 71 -19.51 -6.02 0.58
N ASN A 72 -18.81 -6.99 1.17
CA ASN A 72 -18.27 -6.94 2.51
C ASN A 72 -16.80 -6.48 2.57
N ASP A 73 -16.20 -6.14 1.43
CA ASP A 73 -14.93 -5.41 1.39
C ASP A 73 -15.14 -3.90 1.55
N GLU A 74 -14.10 -3.23 2.00
CA GLU A 74 -13.91 -1.80 1.84
C GLU A 74 -12.58 -1.50 1.15
N PHE A 75 -12.57 -0.43 0.34
CA PHE A 75 -11.34 0.08 -0.24
C PHE A 75 -10.58 0.89 0.79
N LEU A 76 -9.35 0.48 1.06
CA LEU A 76 -8.42 1.16 1.95
C LEU A 76 -7.26 1.73 1.14
N ARG A 77 -7.07 3.05 1.24
CA ARG A 77 -5.82 3.68 0.75
C ARG A 77 -4.60 3.11 1.45
N CYS A 78 -4.76 2.76 2.74
CA CYS A 78 -3.75 2.15 3.57
C CYS A 78 -4.36 0.99 4.34
N GLY A 79 -4.26 -0.20 3.76
CA GLY A 79 -4.67 -1.44 4.42
C GLY A 79 -3.58 -2.00 5.30
N THR A 80 -3.96 -3.00 6.10
CA THR A 80 -3.04 -3.74 6.97
C THR A 80 -2.43 -4.94 6.23
N TYR A 81 -1.18 -5.31 6.55
CA TYR A 81 -0.61 -6.59 6.14
C TYR A 81 -1.15 -7.78 6.95
N CYS A 82 -2.01 -7.49 7.93
CA CYS A 82 -2.48 -8.43 8.94
C CYS A 82 -4.02 -8.49 8.98
N PRO A 83 -4.69 -8.76 7.85
CA PRO A 83 -6.14 -8.83 7.82
C PRO A 83 -6.63 -9.96 8.72
N LEU A 84 -7.83 -9.78 9.29
CA LEU A 84 -8.51 -10.85 10.00
C LEU A 84 -9.03 -11.87 8.99
N THR A 85 -8.79 -13.14 9.28
CA THR A 85 -9.25 -14.29 8.52
C THR A 85 -9.92 -15.29 9.44
N CYS A 86 -10.67 -16.24 8.88
CA CYS A 86 -11.28 -17.33 9.63
C CYS A 86 -10.27 -18.12 10.49
N ARG A 87 -8.98 -18.09 10.15
CA ARG A 87 -7.90 -18.77 10.86
C ARG A 87 -7.24 -17.95 11.96
N ASN A 88 -7.50 -16.65 12.06
CA ASN A 88 -6.76 -15.78 12.99
C ASN A 88 -7.63 -14.81 13.80
N TYR A 89 -8.94 -14.68 13.53
CA TYR A 89 -9.80 -13.66 14.17
C TYR A 89 -9.89 -13.74 15.71
N TYR A 90 -9.54 -14.89 16.28
CA TYR A 90 -9.52 -15.15 17.72
C TYR A 90 -8.20 -14.78 18.41
N LYS A 91 -7.14 -14.51 17.63
CA LYS A 91 -5.82 -14.16 18.17
C LYS A 91 -5.88 -12.74 18.73
N LYS A 92 -5.61 -12.61 20.04
CA LYS A 92 -5.61 -11.32 20.73
C LYS A 92 -4.34 -10.52 20.48
N ASP A 93 -3.21 -11.19 20.36
CA ASP A 93 -1.90 -10.56 20.16
C ASP A 93 -1.14 -11.30 19.06
N TRP A 94 -0.76 -10.58 18.00
CA TRP A 94 0.22 -11.08 17.05
C TRP A 94 1.05 -9.95 16.44
N ALA A 95 2.30 -10.26 16.13
CA ALA A 95 3.21 -9.32 15.51
C ALA A 95 2.73 -8.99 14.10
N CYS A 96 2.46 -7.71 13.85
CA CYS A 96 2.15 -7.19 12.53
C CYS A 96 3.23 -6.22 12.09
N ILE A 97 3.55 -6.21 10.80
CA ILE A 97 4.39 -5.16 10.23
C ILE A 97 3.60 -3.84 10.23
N ASP A 98 4.20 -2.79 10.78
CA ASP A 98 3.67 -1.43 10.72
C ASP A 98 4.03 -0.80 9.37
N ALA A 99 3.38 -1.32 8.32
CA ALA A 99 3.55 -0.87 6.95
C ALA A 99 2.19 -0.76 6.26
N CYS A 100 2.14 0.14 5.28
CA CYS A 100 0.92 0.45 4.55
C CYS A 100 0.79 -0.43 3.31
N LEU A 101 -0.20 -1.33 3.29
CA LEU A 101 -0.57 -2.03 2.07
C LEU A 101 -1.43 -1.07 1.23
N GLN A 102 -0.81 -0.41 0.27
CA GLN A 102 -1.45 0.70 -0.45
C GLN A 102 -2.55 0.22 -1.40
N ASN A 103 -3.66 0.96 -1.43
CA ASN A 103 -4.76 0.82 -2.40
C ASN A 103 -5.28 -0.62 -2.51
N VAL A 104 -5.81 -1.15 -1.41
CA VAL A 104 -6.22 -2.56 -1.29
C VAL A 104 -7.68 -2.66 -0.85
N CYS A 105 -8.37 -3.71 -1.30
CA CYS A 105 -9.67 -4.11 -0.76
C CYS A 105 -9.45 -5.10 0.38
N GLN A 106 -10.06 -4.84 1.53
CA GLN A 106 -10.01 -5.73 2.69
C GLN A 106 -11.38 -5.83 3.35
N CYS A 107 -11.64 -6.93 4.06
CA CYS A 107 -12.89 -7.11 4.78
C CYS A 107 -13.13 -5.96 5.75
N LYS A 108 -14.27 -5.28 5.60
CA LYS A 108 -14.68 -4.24 6.54
C LYS A 108 -15.12 -4.88 7.86
N HIS A 109 -15.02 -4.16 8.97
CA HIS A 109 -15.55 -4.67 10.23
C HIS A 109 -17.07 -4.90 10.13
N PRO A 110 -17.65 -6.00 10.65
CA PRO A 110 -17.04 -7.08 11.45
C PRO A 110 -16.62 -8.34 10.67
N TYR A 111 -16.49 -8.25 9.35
CA TYR A 111 -16.21 -9.40 8.49
C TYR A 111 -14.74 -9.83 8.54
N VAL A 112 -14.50 -11.12 8.26
CA VAL A 112 -13.18 -11.74 8.18
C VAL A 112 -13.04 -12.49 6.86
N TRP A 113 -11.82 -12.58 6.34
CA TRP A 113 -11.55 -13.28 5.08
C TRP A 113 -11.65 -14.81 5.27
N ASP A 114 -12.46 -15.46 4.46
CA ASP A 114 -12.53 -16.91 4.38
C ASP A 114 -11.75 -17.41 3.17
N GLU A 115 -10.58 -18.02 3.40
CA GLU A 115 -9.74 -18.51 2.30
C GLU A 115 -10.42 -19.64 1.51
N SER A 116 -11.41 -20.33 2.09
CA SER A 116 -12.12 -21.42 1.41
C SER A 116 -13.12 -20.91 0.37
N THR A 117 -13.77 -19.77 0.62
CA THR A 117 -14.75 -19.19 -0.30
C THR A 117 -14.22 -18.01 -1.09
N GLY A 118 -13.12 -17.41 -0.65
CA GLY A 118 -12.59 -16.18 -1.22
C GLY A 118 -13.52 -14.98 -0.99
N ARG A 119 -14.21 -14.94 0.15
CA ARG A 119 -15.18 -13.90 0.51
C ARG A 119 -15.01 -13.44 1.94
N CYS A 120 -15.49 -12.23 2.21
CA CYS A 120 -15.59 -11.69 3.56
C CYS A 120 -16.90 -12.13 4.22
N VAL A 121 -16.78 -12.88 5.31
CA VAL A 121 -17.89 -13.51 6.03
C VAL A 121 -17.89 -13.11 7.50
N VAL A 122 -19.01 -13.29 8.18
CA VAL A 122 -19.02 -13.21 9.65
C VAL A 122 -18.37 -14.46 10.23
N THR A 123 -17.83 -14.37 11.45
CA THR A 123 -17.06 -15.47 12.08
C THR A 123 -17.85 -16.78 12.21
N ASP A 124 -19.17 -16.69 12.33
CA ASP A 124 -20.05 -17.86 12.43
C ASP A 124 -20.13 -18.67 11.13
N ASP A 125 -19.92 -18.00 9.99
CA ASP A 125 -19.94 -18.57 8.64
C ASP A 125 -18.57 -19.06 8.17
N CYS A 126 -17.56 -19.06 9.04
CA CYS A 126 -16.24 -19.55 8.72
C CYS A 126 -16.23 -21.06 8.42
N HIS A 127 -15.77 -21.43 7.21
CA HIS A 127 -15.60 -22.82 6.79
C HIS A 127 -14.45 -23.52 7.53
N VAL A 128 -13.37 -22.78 7.79
CA VAL A 128 -12.26 -23.24 8.62
C VAL A 128 -12.36 -22.52 9.95
N LYS A 129 -12.83 -23.24 10.97
CA LYS A 129 -12.83 -22.71 12.34
C LYS A 129 -11.43 -22.84 12.95
N PRO A 130 -11.10 -21.97 13.92
CA PRO A 130 -9.89 -22.12 14.72
C PRO A 130 -9.81 -23.55 15.24
N ILE A 131 -8.64 -24.20 15.14
CA ILE A 131 -8.40 -25.42 15.90
C ILE A 131 -8.37 -24.98 17.36
N THR A 132 -9.51 -25.04 18.04
CA THR A 132 -9.53 -25.10 19.49
C THR A 132 -8.79 -26.37 19.86
N LEU A 133 -7.57 -26.23 20.39
CA LEU A 133 -6.99 -27.29 21.20
C LEU A 133 -7.97 -27.49 22.35
N VAL A 134 -8.87 -28.46 22.20
CA VAL A 134 -9.66 -28.98 23.31
C VAL A 134 -8.64 -29.70 24.18
N TYR A 135 -8.22 -29.05 25.25
CA TYR A 135 -7.57 -29.76 26.34
C TYR A 135 -8.70 -30.51 27.05
N ASP A 136 -8.88 -31.78 26.70
CA ASP A 136 -9.59 -32.75 27.55
C ASP A 136 -8.78 -33.01 28.84
#